data_AF-A0AAP0B066-F1
#
_entry.id   AF-A0AAP0B066-F1
#
_cell.length_a   1.000
_cell.length_b   1.000
_cell.length_c   1.000
_cell.angle_alpha   90.00
_cell.angle_beta   90.00
_cell.angle_gamma   90.00
#
_symmetry.space_group_name_H-M   'P 1'
#
loop_
_entity.id
_entity.type
_entity.pdbx_description
1 polymer ?
#
loop_
_entity_poly.entity_id
_entity_poly.type
_entity_poly.pdbx_seq_one_letter_code
_entity_poly.pdbx_strand_id
1 'polypeptide(L)'
;MKNQDTWEVRTVKDKHSCSREFNNKLLTAKWLGKRIESKVRENPNVEIKQIVAKVKEKWVVGISKDKASRAKATASASLEGSVEEQYNYMNQYCAELLRSNQGSSVFLKFSWPPEFYNESIIPRSRSIIPRFEICRPIVGLDGCFLKGYYGGQLLTAIGRDPNDQMLPIAYAIVEAENKDSWSWFLDNLSRDIGSRGITYISDQQKVCDNFIC
;
A
#
# COMPACT_ATOMS: atom_id res chain seq x y z
N MET A 1 -37.75 42.65 -5.41
CA MET A 1 -36.51 41.92 -5.05
C MET A 1 -36.79 41.06 -3.82
N LYS A 2 -37.26 39.82 -4.01
CA LYS A 2 -37.39 38.79 -2.97
C LYS A 2 -36.73 37.53 -3.57
N ASN A 3 -35.83 36.89 -2.84
CA ASN A 3 -34.89 35.81 -3.25
C ASN A 3 -33.43 36.25 -3.40
N GLN A 4 -32.86 36.90 -2.39
CA GLN A 4 -31.41 36.85 -2.20
C GLN A 4 -31.16 36.26 -0.81
N ASP A 5 -30.31 35.22 -0.74
CA ASP A 5 -29.81 34.64 0.50
C ASP A 5 -28.79 35.60 1.13
N THR A 6 -29.29 36.73 1.62
CA THR A 6 -28.48 37.74 2.29
C THR A 6 -28.60 37.57 3.79
N TRP A 7 -27.45 37.44 4.45
CA TRP A 7 -27.37 37.47 5.90
C TRP A 7 -27.44 38.92 6.37
N GLU A 8 -28.42 39.23 7.22
CA GLU A 8 -28.51 40.49 7.94
C GLU A 8 -28.06 40.31 9.40
N VAL A 9 -27.20 41.20 9.89
CA VAL A 9 -26.83 41.22 11.30
C VAL A 9 -27.97 41.87 12.08
N ARG A 10 -28.82 41.06 12.71
CA ARG A 10 -29.98 41.55 13.48
C ARG A 10 -29.63 42.14 14.84
N THR A 11 -28.49 41.76 15.41
CA THR A 11 -28.13 42.16 16.76
C THR A 11 -26.61 42.21 16.91
N VAL A 12 -26.09 43.38 17.27
CA VAL A 12 -24.68 43.56 17.63
C VAL A 12 -24.63 43.84 19.12
N LYS A 13 -23.91 43.01 19.87
CA LYS A 13 -23.59 43.26 21.28
C LYS A 13 -22.17 43.81 21.37
N ASP A 14 -22.06 45.13 21.36
CA ASP A 14 -20.77 45.82 21.25
C ASP A 14 -19.94 45.72 22.55
N LYS A 15 -20.61 45.76 23.71
CA LYS A 15 -19.99 45.55 25.01
C LYS A 15 -20.01 44.07 25.36
N HIS A 16 -18.83 43.45 25.36
CA HIS A 16 -18.63 42.06 25.74
C HIS A 16 -17.39 41.95 26.64
N SER A 17 -17.45 41.08 27.64
CA SER A 17 -16.34 40.74 28.53
C SER A 17 -15.60 39.46 28.09
N CYS A 18 -15.86 39.00 26.85
CA CYS A 18 -15.32 37.73 26.38
C CYS A 18 -13.79 37.81 26.29
N SER A 19 -13.12 36.92 26.99
CA SER A 19 -11.69 36.68 26.82
C SER A 19 -11.44 35.96 25.48
N ARG A 20 -10.24 36.15 24.90
CA ARG A 20 -9.85 35.39 23.70
C ARG A 20 -9.73 33.91 24.07
N GLU A 21 -10.70 33.11 23.62
CA GLU A 21 -10.66 31.66 23.79
C GLU A 21 -9.99 31.01 22.58
N PHE A 22 -8.83 30.37 22.82
CA PHE A 22 -8.06 29.72 21.76
C PHE A 22 -8.56 28.33 21.42
N ASN A 23 -9.58 27.83 22.11
CA ASN A 23 -10.07 26.47 21.99
C ASN A 23 -11.31 26.43 21.10
N ASN A 24 -11.10 26.26 19.79
CA ASN A 24 -12.19 26.26 18.82
C ASN A 24 -12.74 24.84 18.61
N LYS A 25 -14.02 24.62 19.00
CA LYS A 25 -14.74 23.35 18.79
C LYS A 25 -15.06 23.06 17.32
N LEU A 26 -15.18 24.09 16.48
CA LEU A 26 -15.43 23.96 15.04
C LEU A 26 -14.18 23.49 14.28
N LEU A 27 -12.99 23.67 14.88
CA LEU A 27 -11.73 23.19 14.30
C LEU A 27 -11.56 21.69 14.60
N THR A 28 -12.26 20.88 13.81
CA THR A 28 -12.20 19.42 13.85
C THR A 28 -10.95 18.90 13.14
N ALA A 29 -10.47 17.71 13.52
CA ALA A 29 -9.34 17.07 12.87
C ALA A 29 -9.61 16.78 11.38
N LYS A 30 -10.86 16.44 11.04
CA LYS A 30 -11.29 16.19 9.65
C LYS A 30 -11.21 17.46 8.79
N TRP A 31 -11.72 18.58 9.31
CA TRP A 31 -11.63 19.87 8.63
C TRP A 31 -10.17 20.30 8.45
N LEU A 32 -9.36 20.13 9.50
CA LEU A 32 -7.95 20.49 9.46
C LEU A 32 -7.17 19.60 8.47
N GLY A 33 -7.44 18.29 8.46
CA GLY A 33 -6.82 17.32 7.56
C GLY A 33 -6.93 17.72 6.09
N LYS A 34 -8.15 18.05 5.63
CA LYS A 34 -8.40 18.53 4.26
C LYS A 34 -7.62 19.81 3.91
N ARG A 35 -7.31 20.65 4.89
CA ARG A 35 -6.63 21.95 4.68
C ARG A 35 -5.11 21.85 4.72
N ILE A 36 -4.57 20.83 5.37
CA ILE A 36 -3.13 20.55 5.43
C ILE A 36 -2.69 19.53 4.38
N GLU A 37 -3.63 18.96 3.62
CA GLU A 37 -3.41 17.91 2.62
C GLU A 37 -2.29 18.25 1.62
N SER A 38 -2.30 19.43 0.99
CA SER A 38 -1.20 19.86 0.09
C SER A 38 0.17 19.83 0.77
N LYS A 39 0.23 20.27 2.03
CA LYS A 39 1.50 20.31 2.78
C LYS A 39 1.98 18.91 3.17
N VAL A 40 1.06 18.00 3.48
CA VAL A 40 1.38 16.59 3.75
C VAL A 40 1.82 15.89 2.47
N ARG A 41 1.24 16.25 1.31
CA ARG A 41 1.68 15.75 -0.01
C ARG A 41 3.11 16.19 -0.34
N GLU A 42 3.43 17.47 -0.11
CA GLU A 42 4.77 18.02 -0.35
C GLU A 42 5.82 17.45 0.60
N ASN A 43 5.45 17.18 1.86
CA ASN A 43 6.33 16.58 2.85
C ASN A 43 5.56 15.62 3.78
N PRO A 44 5.52 14.31 3.45
CA PRO A 44 4.85 13.30 4.27
C PRO A 44 5.44 13.18 5.69
N ASN A 45 6.73 13.47 5.83
CA ASN A 45 7.47 13.39 7.10
C ASN A 45 7.36 14.67 7.96
N VAL A 46 6.44 15.59 7.63
CA VAL A 46 6.22 16.81 8.42
C VAL A 46 6.00 16.48 9.90
N GLU A 47 6.77 17.15 10.76
CA GLU A 47 6.64 16.95 12.21
C GLU A 47 5.34 17.55 12.75
N ILE A 48 4.73 16.87 13.72
CA ILE A 48 3.49 17.34 14.38
C ILE A 48 3.69 18.75 14.97
N LYS A 49 4.88 19.05 15.51
CA LYS A 49 5.22 20.39 16.05
C LYS A 49 5.11 21.48 14.98
N GLN A 50 5.56 21.19 13.76
CA GLN A 50 5.48 22.12 12.64
C GLN A 50 4.03 22.35 12.20
N ILE A 51 3.18 21.31 12.25
CA ILE A 51 1.74 21.44 11.97
C ILE A 51 1.09 22.38 12.99
N VAL A 52 1.37 22.17 14.29
CA VAL A 52 0.81 23.03 15.36
C VAL A 52 1.26 24.49 15.18
N ALA A 53 2.54 24.72 14.90
CA ALA A 53 3.07 26.08 14.67
C ALA A 53 2.40 26.76 13.47
N LYS A 54 2.31 26.06 12.33
CA LYS A 54 1.67 26.58 11.10
C LYS A 54 0.18 26.85 11.28
N VAL A 55 -0.52 26.05 12.09
CA VAL A 55 -1.93 26.26 12.40
C VAL A 55 -2.12 27.53 13.23
N LYS A 56 -1.26 27.73 14.24
CA LYS A 56 -1.27 28.91 15.09
C LYS A 56 -0.97 30.18 14.28
N GLU A 57 -0.01 30.12 13.37
CA GLU A 57 0.34 31.25 12.48
C GLU A 57 -0.81 31.61 11.52
N LYS A 58 -1.39 30.61 10.85
CA LYS A 58 -2.38 30.84 9.78
C LYS A 58 -3.77 31.21 10.30
N TRP A 59 -4.20 30.62 11.41
CA TRP A 59 -5.57 30.77 11.90
C TRP A 59 -5.66 31.41 13.29
N VAL A 60 -4.53 31.70 13.94
CA VAL A 60 -4.49 32.30 15.30
C VAL A 60 -5.22 31.44 16.34
N VAL A 61 -5.30 30.12 16.09
CA VAL A 61 -5.95 29.14 16.98
C VAL A 61 -4.90 28.16 17.53
N GLY A 62 -5.00 27.85 18.82
CA GLY A 62 -4.19 26.81 19.44
C GLY A 62 -4.81 25.43 19.23
N ILE A 63 -4.02 24.45 18.80
CA ILE A 63 -4.45 23.05 18.71
C ILE A 63 -3.54 22.16 19.55
N SER A 64 -4.11 21.08 20.11
CA SER A 64 -3.33 20.06 20.79
C SER A 64 -2.51 19.23 19.81
N LYS A 65 -1.42 18.62 20.28
CA LYS A 65 -0.59 17.69 19.50
C LYS A 65 -1.42 16.52 18.98
N ASP A 66 -2.33 15.98 19.79
CA ASP A 66 -3.20 14.86 19.38
C ASP A 66 -4.17 15.25 18.27
N LYS A 67 -4.66 16.49 18.26
CA LYS A 67 -5.51 16.99 17.18
C LYS A 67 -4.71 17.18 15.90
N ALA A 68 -3.47 17.68 15.99
CA ALA A 68 -2.56 17.78 14.85
C ALA A 68 -2.18 16.39 14.29
N SER A 69 -1.91 15.42 15.17
CA SER A 69 -1.64 14.03 14.79
C SER A 69 -2.81 13.41 14.03
N ARG A 70 -4.03 13.51 14.58
CA ARG A 70 -5.26 13.03 13.93
C ARG A 70 -5.52 13.71 12.59
N ALA A 71 -5.27 15.01 12.49
CA ALA A 71 -5.41 15.74 11.23
C ALA A 71 -4.39 15.29 10.19
N LYS A 72 -3.13 15.04 10.59
CA LYS A 72 -2.09 14.46 9.71
C LYS A 72 -2.49 13.08 9.22
N ALA A 73 -2.98 12.22 10.11
CA ALA A 73 -3.47 10.88 9.74
C ALA A 73 -4.64 10.96 8.75
N THR A 74 -5.60 11.88 8.98
CA THR A 74 -6.72 12.09 8.05
C THR A 74 -6.24 12.60 6.68
N ALA A 75 -5.29 13.52 6.65
CA ALA A 75 -4.70 14.01 5.41
C ALA A 75 -3.93 12.92 4.66
N SER A 76 -3.16 12.10 5.38
CA SER A 76 -2.38 10.99 4.79
C SER A 76 -3.30 9.94 4.20
N ALA A 77 -4.35 9.53 4.93
CA ALA A 77 -5.37 8.61 4.43
C ALA A 77 -6.13 9.13 3.20
N SER A 78 -6.35 10.45 3.11
CA SER A 78 -6.97 11.07 1.92
C SER A 78 -6.03 11.07 0.71
N LEU A 79 -4.72 11.17 0.93
CA LEU A 79 -3.70 11.24 -0.12
C LEU A 79 -3.29 9.87 -0.66
N GLU A 80 -3.13 8.90 0.23
CA GLU A 80 -2.73 7.53 -0.13
C GLU A 80 -3.90 6.73 -0.74
N GLY A 81 -5.12 7.26 -0.68
CA GLY A 81 -6.35 6.51 -0.91
C GLY A 81 -6.64 5.59 0.28
N SER A 82 -7.81 4.96 0.31
CA SER A 82 -7.92 3.81 1.20
C SER A 82 -7.02 2.73 0.59
N VAL A 83 -6.15 2.10 1.38
CA VAL A 83 -5.31 1.03 0.83
C VAL A 83 -6.19 -0.10 0.27
N GLU A 84 -7.39 -0.25 0.80
CA GLU A 84 -8.46 -1.10 0.24
C GLU A 84 -8.80 -0.77 -1.22
N GLU A 85 -8.91 0.51 -1.59
CA GLU A 85 -9.09 0.94 -2.99
C GLU A 85 -7.92 0.48 -3.87
N GLN A 86 -6.68 0.53 -3.37
CA GLN A 86 -5.50 0.05 -4.12
C GLN A 86 -5.55 -1.47 -4.35
N TYR A 87 -6.00 -2.24 -3.36
CA TYR A 87 -6.19 -3.70 -3.51
C TYR A 87 -7.33 -4.03 -4.49
N ASN A 88 -8.36 -3.19 -4.59
CA ASN A 88 -9.44 -3.37 -5.58
C ASN A 88 -8.96 -3.25 -7.03
N TYR A 89 -7.91 -2.48 -7.30
CA TYR A 89 -7.29 -2.41 -8.64
C TYR A 89 -6.47 -3.65 -9.00
N MET A 90 -6.22 -4.57 -8.07
CA MET A 90 -5.30 -5.67 -8.30
C MET A 90 -5.79 -6.64 -9.38
N ASN A 91 -7.10 -6.90 -9.46
CA ASN A 91 -7.67 -7.71 -10.54
C ASN A 91 -7.48 -7.04 -11.91
N GLN A 92 -7.66 -5.71 -11.97
CA GLN A 92 -7.45 -4.94 -13.21
C GLN A 92 -5.98 -4.97 -13.62
N TYR A 93 -5.06 -4.83 -12.66
CA TYR A 93 -3.63 -4.92 -12.92
C TYR A 93 -3.20 -6.33 -13.36
N CYS A 94 -3.80 -7.40 -12.83
CA CYS A 94 -3.59 -8.77 -13.33
C CYS A 94 -4.06 -8.93 -14.78
N ALA A 95 -5.28 -8.45 -15.08
CA ALA A 95 -5.82 -8.50 -16.43
C ALA A 95 -4.93 -7.71 -17.42
N GLU A 96 -4.45 -6.54 -17.00
CA GLU A 96 -3.59 -5.69 -17.82
C GLU A 96 -2.21 -6.30 -18.07
N LEU A 97 -1.63 -7.00 -17.07
CA LEU A 97 -0.39 -7.75 -17.25
C LEU A 97 -0.55 -8.90 -18.24
N LEU A 98 -1.64 -9.67 -18.15
CA LEU A 98 -1.93 -10.76 -19.09
C LEU A 98 -2.16 -10.23 -20.51
N ARG A 99 -2.82 -9.07 -20.63
CA ARG A 99 -3.04 -8.38 -21.90
C ARG A 99 -1.74 -7.91 -22.53
N SER A 100 -0.87 -7.29 -21.75
CA SER A 100 0.38 -6.68 -22.23
C SER A 100 1.49 -7.71 -22.47
N ASN A 101 1.54 -8.79 -21.67
CA ASN A 101 2.56 -9.82 -21.75
C ASN A 101 1.93 -11.18 -22.07
N GLN A 102 1.59 -11.38 -23.34
CA GLN A 102 1.01 -12.63 -23.83
C GLN A 102 1.95 -13.81 -23.50
N GLY A 103 1.40 -14.87 -22.91
CA GLY A 103 2.15 -16.04 -22.45
C GLY A 103 2.66 -15.97 -21.01
N SER A 104 2.40 -14.88 -20.28
CA SER A 104 2.62 -14.83 -18.83
C SER A 104 1.49 -15.51 -18.06
N SER A 105 1.82 -16.07 -16.91
CA SER A 105 0.84 -16.66 -15.98
C SER A 105 0.69 -15.80 -14.73
N VAL A 106 -0.56 -15.59 -14.29
CA VAL A 106 -0.88 -14.87 -13.04
C VAL A 106 -1.76 -15.75 -12.17
N PHE A 107 -1.32 -16.01 -10.94
CA PHE A 107 -2.05 -16.78 -9.95
C PHE A 107 -2.40 -15.91 -8.75
N LEU A 108 -3.66 -15.91 -8.34
CA LEU A 108 -4.14 -15.21 -7.15
C LEU A 108 -4.67 -16.23 -6.15
N LYS A 109 -4.13 -16.20 -4.92
CA LYS A 109 -4.65 -16.98 -3.80
C LYS A 109 -5.44 -16.04 -2.90
N PHE A 110 -6.72 -16.34 -2.75
CA PHE A 110 -7.62 -15.65 -1.85
C PHE A 110 -7.84 -16.50 -0.60
N SER A 111 -7.87 -15.87 0.57
CA SER A 111 -8.43 -16.50 1.76
C SER A 111 -9.61 -15.67 2.23
N TRP A 112 -10.76 -16.31 2.41
CA TRP A 112 -11.94 -15.66 2.96
C TRP A 112 -11.84 -15.66 4.49
N PRO A 113 -12.01 -14.51 5.17
CA PRO A 113 -12.50 -14.54 6.53
C PRO A 113 -13.96 -15.04 6.50
N PRO A 114 -14.39 -15.92 7.43
CA PRO A 114 -15.76 -16.48 7.44
C PRO A 114 -16.89 -15.43 7.47
N GLU A 115 -16.62 -14.20 7.91
CA GLU A 115 -17.65 -13.19 8.18
C GLU A 115 -17.91 -12.15 7.06
N PHE A 116 -17.14 -12.10 5.98
CA PHE A 116 -17.26 -11.03 4.96
C PHE A 116 -17.46 -11.61 3.55
N TYR A 117 -18.68 -12.03 3.26
CA TYR A 117 -19.07 -12.58 1.95
C TYR A 117 -19.29 -11.51 0.85
N ASN A 118 -19.22 -10.21 1.17
CA ASN A 118 -19.69 -9.16 0.25
C ASN A 118 -18.80 -7.88 0.13
N GLU A 119 -17.59 -7.84 0.67
CA GLU A 119 -16.74 -6.64 0.55
C GLU A 119 -15.32 -7.03 0.12
N SER A 120 -14.86 -6.39 -0.96
CA SER A 120 -13.48 -6.30 -1.44
C SER A 120 -12.65 -7.58 -1.33
N ILE A 121 -12.59 -8.37 -2.40
CA ILE A 121 -11.71 -9.54 -2.48
C ILE A 121 -10.26 -9.05 -2.46
N ILE A 122 -9.61 -9.08 -1.29
CA ILE A 122 -8.18 -8.76 -1.11
C ILE A 122 -7.36 -10.02 -1.46
N PRO A 123 -6.58 -10.02 -2.57
CA PRO A 123 -5.63 -11.09 -2.85
C PRO A 123 -4.56 -11.14 -1.77
N ARG A 124 -4.45 -12.28 -1.10
CA ARG A 124 -3.54 -12.51 0.03
C ARG A 124 -2.20 -13.08 -0.44
N SER A 125 -2.18 -13.68 -1.63
CA SER A 125 -0.94 -14.01 -2.31
C SER A 125 -1.08 -13.92 -3.83
N ARG A 126 0.01 -13.55 -4.51
CA ARG A 126 0.06 -13.40 -5.96
C ARG A 126 1.30 -14.07 -6.50
N SER A 127 1.26 -14.73 -7.65
CA SER A 127 2.44 -15.13 -8.43
C SER A 127 2.33 -14.59 -9.85
N ILE A 128 3.41 -14.02 -10.39
CA ILE A 128 3.51 -13.58 -11.78
C ILE A 128 4.74 -14.24 -12.39
N ILE A 129 4.55 -14.94 -13.50
CA ILE A 129 5.62 -15.64 -14.21
C ILE A 129 5.70 -15.05 -15.62
N PRO A 130 6.58 -14.06 -15.86
CA PRO A 130 6.95 -13.67 -17.21
C PRO A 130 7.69 -14.82 -17.91
N ARG A 131 7.20 -15.23 -19.09
CA ARG A 131 7.84 -16.27 -19.89
C ARG A 131 9.13 -15.74 -20.51
N PHE A 132 10.27 -16.08 -19.92
CA PHE A 132 11.59 -15.84 -20.52
C PHE A 132 12.11 -17.14 -21.12
N GLU A 133 12.08 -17.24 -22.45
CA GLU A 133 12.46 -18.49 -23.13
C GLU A 133 13.96 -18.80 -23.09
N ILE A 134 14.80 -17.82 -22.72
CA ILE A 134 16.26 -17.91 -22.81
C ILE A 134 16.94 -17.58 -21.48
N CYS A 135 16.78 -18.44 -20.48
CA CYS A 135 17.62 -18.46 -19.28
C CYS A 135 18.41 -19.77 -19.21
N ARG A 136 19.61 -19.72 -18.62
CA ARG A 136 20.38 -20.91 -18.22
C ARG A 136 19.53 -21.75 -17.24
N PRO A 137 19.74 -23.08 -17.14
CA PRO A 137 18.98 -23.96 -16.26
C PRO A 137 19.39 -23.80 -14.78
N ILE A 138 19.58 -22.56 -14.32
CA ILE A 138 19.95 -22.20 -12.95
C ILE A 138 19.02 -21.07 -12.52
N VAL A 139 18.33 -21.26 -11.40
CA VAL A 139 17.37 -20.31 -10.84
C VAL A 139 17.74 -19.99 -9.39
N GLY A 140 17.98 -18.71 -9.11
CA GLY A 140 18.11 -18.18 -7.76
C GLY A 140 16.75 -17.94 -7.13
N LEU A 141 16.58 -18.28 -5.86
CA LEU A 141 15.38 -18.04 -5.07
C LEU A 141 15.74 -17.10 -3.92
N ASP A 142 14.95 -16.03 -3.75
CA ASP A 142 15.14 -15.06 -2.68
C ASP A 142 13.80 -14.55 -2.14
N GLY A 143 13.79 -14.21 -0.86
CA GLY A 143 12.64 -13.67 -0.14
C GLY A 143 13.02 -12.37 0.58
N CYS A 144 12.26 -11.29 0.38
CA CYS A 144 12.51 -10.02 1.06
C CYS A 144 11.25 -9.43 1.71
N PHE A 145 11.42 -8.79 2.86
CA PHE A 145 10.32 -8.17 3.60
C PHE A 145 9.78 -6.93 2.88
N LEU A 146 8.46 -6.88 2.68
CA LEU A 146 7.79 -5.70 2.17
C LEU A 146 7.58 -4.69 3.31
N LYS A 147 8.06 -3.47 3.09
CA LYS A 147 7.80 -2.34 4.00
C LYS A 147 6.54 -1.62 3.54
N GLY A 148 5.47 -1.75 4.32
CA GLY A 148 4.18 -1.12 4.02
C GLY A 148 3.12 -1.45 5.07
N TYR A 149 1.93 -0.88 4.92
CA TYR A 149 0.85 -1.03 5.89
C TYR A 149 0.42 -2.48 6.13
N TYR A 150 0.43 -3.31 5.08
CA TYR A 150 0.04 -4.73 5.14
C TYR A 150 1.21 -5.68 5.41
N GLY A 151 2.45 -5.17 5.42
CA GLY A 151 3.65 -6.00 5.52
C GLY A 151 3.74 -7.06 4.42
N GLY A 152 4.19 -8.25 4.78
CA GLY A 152 4.34 -9.40 3.89
C GLY A 152 5.77 -9.64 3.41
N GLN A 153 5.91 -10.65 2.56
CA GLN A 153 7.16 -11.05 1.91
C GLN A 153 6.99 -11.02 0.40
N LEU A 154 8.01 -10.55 -0.31
CA LEU A 154 8.16 -10.74 -1.74
C LEU A 154 9.11 -11.92 -1.96
N LEU A 155 8.58 -13.01 -2.49
CA LEU A 155 9.36 -14.15 -2.99
C LEU A 155 9.72 -13.89 -4.45
N THR A 156 10.91 -14.26 -4.87
CA THR A 156 11.39 -14.06 -6.24
C THR A 156 12.14 -15.28 -6.73
N ALA A 157 11.98 -15.55 -8.02
CA ALA A 157 12.79 -16.50 -8.77
C ALA A 157 13.55 -15.72 -9.84
N ILE A 158 14.87 -15.78 -9.80
CA ILE A 158 15.78 -15.01 -10.66
C ILE A 158 16.54 -15.97 -11.55
N GLY A 159 16.47 -15.75 -12.85
CA GLY A 159 17.23 -16.46 -13.86
C GLY A 159 18.49 -15.73 -14.24
N ARG A 160 19.39 -16.45 -14.92
CA ARG A 160 20.57 -15.87 -15.57
C ARG A 160 20.50 -16.14 -17.06
N ASP A 161 20.61 -15.09 -17.86
CA ASP A 161 20.57 -15.22 -19.32
C ASP A 161 21.93 -15.69 -19.89
N PRO A 162 22.04 -15.94 -21.21
CA PRO A 162 23.32 -16.27 -21.85
C PRO A 162 24.37 -15.16 -21.73
N ASN A 163 23.95 -13.90 -21.58
CA ASN A 163 24.78 -12.70 -21.46
C ASN A 163 25.13 -12.34 -19.99
N ASP A 164 24.98 -13.30 -19.07
CA ASP A 164 25.29 -13.14 -17.64
C ASP A 164 24.45 -12.07 -16.91
N GLN A 165 23.32 -11.66 -17.47
CA GLN A 165 22.37 -10.76 -16.82
C GLN A 165 21.41 -11.54 -15.93
N MET A 166 21.07 -10.94 -14.78
CA MET A 166 20.05 -11.45 -13.88
C MET A 166 18.69 -10.91 -14.29
N LEU A 167 17.71 -11.81 -14.44
CA LEU A 167 16.36 -11.47 -14.89
C LEU A 167 15.34 -12.09 -13.93
N PRO A 168 14.33 -11.34 -13.45
CA PRO A 168 13.26 -11.92 -12.65
C PRO A 168 12.40 -12.85 -13.52
N ILE A 169 12.45 -14.17 -13.26
CA ILE A 169 11.61 -15.17 -13.94
C ILE A 169 10.21 -15.21 -13.34
N ALA A 170 10.10 -15.06 -12.02
CA ALA A 170 8.83 -15.00 -11.34
C ALA A 170 8.95 -14.23 -10.04
N TYR A 171 7.82 -13.70 -9.56
CA TYR A 171 7.73 -13.18 -8.22
C TYR A 171 6.38 -13.48 -7.60
N ALA A 172 6.36 -13.53 -6.28
CA ALA A 172 5.15 -13.69 -5.51
C ALA A 172 5.10 -12.78 -4.29
N ILE A 173 3.95 -12.17 -4.05
CA ILE A 173 3.67 -11.47 -2.78
C ILE A 173 2.95 -12.47 -1.89
N VAL A 174 3.44 -12.69 -0.68
CA VAL A 174 2.87 -13.62 0.30
C VAL A 174 2.82 -12.96 1.67
N GLU A 175 2.02 -13.49 2.58
CA GLU A 175 1.89 -12.92 3.92
C GLU A 175 3.11 -13.14 4.81
N ALA A 176 3.75 -14.28 4.63
CA ALA A 176 4.88 -14.71 5.43
C ALA A 176 5.74 -15.69 4.64
N GLU A 177 7.06 -15.59 4.83
CA GLU A 177 8.00 -16.60 4.38
C GLU A 177 7.88 -17.87 5.23
N ASN A 178 7.08 -18.81 4.74
CA ASN A 178 6.86 -20.11 5.36
C ASN A 178 6.80 -21.21 4.29
N LYS A 179 6.81 -22.46 4.75
CA LYS A 179 6.87 -23.63 3.87
C LYS A 179 5.69 -23.67 2.91
N ASP A 180 4.50 -23.32 3.36
CA ASP A 180 3.29 -23.34 2.53
C ASP A 180 3.35 -22.30 1.41
N SER A 181 3.88 -21.11 1.71
CA SER A 181 4.04 -20.01 0.75
C SER A 181 5.09 -20.35 -0.30
N TRP A 182 6.24 -20.88 0.11
CA TRP A 182 7.27 -21.36 -0.80
C TRP A 182 6.82 -22.56 -1.64
N SER A 183 6.14 -23.55 -1.03
CA SER A 183 5.61 -24.71 -1.75
C SER A 183 4.61 -24.27 -2.83
N TRP A 184 3.69 -23.37 -2.46
CA TRP A 184 2.73 -22.81 -3.41
C TRP A 184 3.42 -22.03 -4.55
N PHE A 185 4.43 -21.21 -4.24
CA PHE A 185 5.16 -20.47 -5.26
C PHE A 185 5.92 -21.40 -6.21
N LEU A 186 6.66 -22.38 -5.67
CA LEU A 186 7.44 -23.35 -6.45
C LEU A 186 6.56 -24.28 -7.28
N ASP A 187 5.39 -24.69 -6.78
CA ASP A 187 4.43 -25.48 -7.55
C ASP A 187 3.93 -24.73 -8.79
N ASN A 188 3.62 -23.44 -8.64
CA ASN A 188 3.21 -22.61 -9.77
C ASN A 188 4.37 -22.35 -10.74
N LEU A 189 5.57 -22.11 -10.22
CA LEU A 189 6.79 -21.93 -11.01
C LEU A 189 7.11 -23.18 -11.85
N SER A 190 7.05 -24.36 -11.22
CA SER A 190 7.27 -25.67 -11.85
C SER A 190 6.27 -25.93 -12.98
N ARG A 191 4.99 -25.64 -12.76
CA ARG A 191 3.93 -25.82 -13.77
C ARG A 191 4.15 -24.95 -15.01
N ASP A 192 4.66 -23.74 -14.84
CA ASP A 192 4.80 -22.79 -15.94
C ASP A 192 6.10 -22.99 -16.73
N ILE A 193 7.21 -23.29 -16.03
CA ILE A 193 8.52 -23.50 -16.67
C ILE A 193 8.66 -24.93 -17.22
N GLY A 194 7.97 -25.91 -16.63
CA GLY A 194 8.05 -27.32 -17.01
C GLY A 194 9.32 -28.03 -16.55
N SER A 195 9.50 -29.28 -16.98
CA SER A 195 10.55 -30.20 -16.51
C SER A 195 11.94 -29.96 -17.15
N ARG A 196 12.47 -28.73 -17.11
CA ARG A 196 13.70 -28.35 -17.85
C ARG A 196 15.03 -28.74 -17.19
N GLY A 197 15.06 -29.66 -16.22
CA GLY A 197 16.31 -30.03 -15.53
C GLY A 197 16.98 -28.83 -14.86
N ILE A 198 16.18 -28.02 -14.17
CA ILE A 198 16.60 -26.75 -13.56
C ILE A 198 17.26 -27.01 -12.21
N THR A 199 18.38 -26.36 -11.96
CA THR A 199 19.02 -26.29 -10.65
C THR A 199 18.54 -25.05 -9.90
N TYR A 200 18.06 -25.23 -8.67
CA TYR A 200 17.67 -24.13 -7.79
C TYR A 200 18.80 -23.79 -6.81
N ILE A 201 18.99 -22.51 -6.54
CA ILE A 201 19.92 -21.99 -5.54
C ILE A 201 19.12 -21.05 -4.64
N SER A 202 19.11 -21.28 -3.33
CA SER A 202 18.55 -20.32 -2.37
C SER A 202 19.62 -19.88 -1.38
N ASP A 203 19.43 -18.73 -0.76
CA ASP A 203 20.08 -18.48 0.53
C ASP A 203 19.54 -19.51 1.53
N GLN A 204 20.39 -20.07 2.40
CA GLN A 204 20.08 -21.25 3.24
C GLN A 204 19.11 -20.92 4.38
N GLN A 205 17.89 -20.53 4.04
CA GLN A 205 16.79 -20.40 4.96
C GLN A 205 16.11 -21.76 5.12
N LYS A 206 15.84 -22.18 6.37
CA LYS A 206 15.30 -23.49 6.82
C LYS A 206 14.02 -23.98 6.12
N VAL A 207 13.45 -23.16 5.25
CA VAL A 207 12.14 -23.35 4.63
C VAL A 207 12.26 -24.01 3.24
N CYS A 208 13.42 -23.89 2.58
CA CYS A 208 13.66 -24.40 1.23
C CYS A 208 14.30 -25.80 1.17
N ASP A 209 14.82 -26.31 2.29
CA ASP A 209 15.63 -27.55 2.36
C ASP A 209 14.92 -28.83 1.87
N ASN A 210 13.58 -28.86 1.85
CA ASN A 210 12.82 -30.03 1.39
C ASN A 210 12.47 -30.01 -0.11
N PHE A 211 12.77 -28.93 -0.83
CA PHE A 211 12.43 -28.75 -2.25
C PHE A 211 13.67 -28.66 -3.16
N ILE A 212 14.85 -28.45 -2.61
CA ILE A 212 16.10 -28.27 -3.34
C ILE A 212 17.04 -29.39 -2.91
N CYS A 213 17.03 -30.49 -3.67
CA CYS A 213 18.02 -31.56 -3.63
C CYS A 213 18.76 -31.57 -4.96
#